data_AF-A0A5J4XJ89-F1
#
_entry.id   AF-A0A5J4XJ89-F1
#
_cell.length_a   1.000
_cell.length_b   1.000
_cell.length_c   1.000
_cell.angle_alpha   90.00
_cell.angle_beta   90.00
_cell.angle_gamma   90.00
#
_symmetry.space_group_name_H-M   'P 1'
#
loop_
_entity.id
_entity.type
_entity.pdbx_description
1 polymer ?
#
loop_
_entity_poly.entity_id
_entity_poly.type
_entity_poly.pdbx_seq_one_letter_code
_entity_poly.pdbx_strand_id
1 'polypeptide(L)'
;MARSSHQDAEDEAPQEAQPDIQQAESVQTDVTEQPTAQQISPALMVSDGEQAQTSQLLLQEGPIPAFPAGPPILEAIARQPLLESSSSQSYHDGPDTDQQRKARRAQAQRLRRAAQSAEQRAAVAAADAARHAAARAAQSAELHAAAAAASAAQEATDRATQLVEQRKAALAAHAERQRQRRANQTEDQRVAALAANAARQRERRAARTPEQRAEAAAAHAARQRKRRAAQTAEQRAASLAADAARHAAARATHSLQNRPEDQAQPSLSLPQPVAVLDPSDPSEPLTLDLSVPPQVQPLHNI
;
A
#
# COMPACT_ATOMS: atom_id res chain seq x y z
N MET A 1 72.14 14.52 9.04
CA MET A 1 70.99 13.71 9.50
C MET A 1 69.94 14.65 10.07
N ALA A 2 69.00 15.07 9.23
CA ALA A 2 67.95 16.02 9.59
C ALA A 2 66.80 15.28 10.30
N ARG A 3 66.43 15.73 11.50
CA ARG A 3 65.21 15.29 12.20
C ARG A 3 64.18 16.40 12.06
N SER A 4 63.17 16.11 11.25
CA SER A 4 62.01 16.96 10.99
C SER A 4 60.97 16.72 12.08
N SER A 5 60.62 17.78 12.79
CA SER A 5 59.56 17.87 13.78
C SER A 5 58.21 17.88 13.07
N HIS A 6 57.38 16.86 13.32
CA HIS A 6 55.97 16.83 12.97
C HIS A 6 55.20 17.68 13.98
N GLN A 7 54.52 18.72 13.48
CA GLN A 7 53.60 19.54 14.25
C GLN A 7 52.20 18.94 14.16
N ASP A 8 51.56 18.85 15.32
CA ASP A 8 50.17 18.48 15.53
C ASP A 8 49.24 19.50 14.85
N ALA A 9 48.38 19.02 13.97
CA ALA A 9 47.25 19.77 13.43
C ALA A 9 46.01 19.35 14.21
N GLU A 10 45.54 20.25 15.09
CA GLU A 10 44.24 20.12 15.73
C GLU A 10 43.13 20.34 14.70
N ASP A 11 42.24 19.35 14.62
CA ASP A 11 41.08 19.31 13.73
C ASP A 11 39.90 20.01 14.43
N GLU A 12 39.61 21.23 13.96
CA GLU A 12 38.60 22.14 14.46
C GLU A 12 37.20 21.68 13.96
N ALA A 13 36.44 21.02 14.82
CA ALA A 13 35.08 20.57 14.49
C ALA A 13 34.10 21.76 14.39
N PRO A 14 33.27 21.86 13.33
CA PRO A 14 32.32 22.95 13.20
C PRO A 14 31.09 22.74 14.11
N GLN A 15 30.77 23.76 14.90
CA GLN A 15 29.56 23.86 15.70
C GLN A 15 28.32 23.89 14.80
N GLU A 16 27.47 22.86 14.89
CA GLU A 16 26.14 22.84 14.28
C GLU A 16 25.22 23.84 14.99
N ALA A 17 24.82 24.88 14.26
CA ALA A 17 23.80 25.84 14.68
C ALA A 17 22.42 25.17 14.78
N GLN A 18 21.78 25.29 15.94
CA GLN A 18 20.41 24.87 16.17
C GLN A 18 19.44 25.86 15.50
N PRO A 19 18.44 25.41 14.71
CA PRO A 19 17.39 26.30 14.24
C PRO A 19 16.33 26.54 15.33
N ASP A 20 16.11 27.82 15.60
CA ASP A 20 14.98 28.36 16.38
C ASP A 20 13.65 27.86 15.81
N ILE A 21 12.95 27.03 16.57
CA ILE A 21 11.56 26.64 16.29
C ILE A 21 10.68 27.72 16.89
N GLN A 22 10.38 28.75 16.10
CA GLN A 22 9.32 29.70 16.43
C GLN A 22 7.94 29.05 16.26
N GLN A 23 7.09 29.43 17.20
CA GLN A 23 5.76 28.94 17.51
C GLN A 23 4.82 29.13 16.32
N ALA A 24 4.21 28.04 15.85
CA ALA A 24 3.08 28.12 14.92
C ALA A 24 1.79 28.16 15.74
N GLU A 25 1.08 29.27 15.56
CA GLU A 25 -0.19 29.62 16.19
C GLU A 25 -1.28 28.58 15.89
N SER A 26 -2.01 28.23 16.95
CA SER A 26 -3.19 27.40 16.94
C SER A 26 -4.37 28.14 16.32
N VAL A 27 -4.70 27.82 15.07
CA VAL A 27 -6.00 28.19 14.46
C VAL A 27 -7.03 27.14 14.88
N GLN A 28 -7.85 27.49 15.87
CA GLN A 28 -9.10 26.80 16.20
C GLN A 28 -10.12 27.12 15.12
N THR A 29 -10.52 26.14 14.32
CA THR A 29 -11.79 26.21 13.57
C THR A 29 -12.80 25.30 14.24
N ASP A 30 -13.73 25.95 14.94
CA ASP A 30 -15.05 25.43 15.24
C ASP A 30 -15.77 25.09 13.93
N VAL A 31 -16.08 23.82 13.72
CA VAL A 31 -17.10 23.40 12.76
C VAL A 31 -18.01 22.42 13.48
N THR A 32 -19.02 23.01 14.10
CA THR A 32 -20.28 22.40 14.49
C THR A 32 -21.02 21.98 13.23
N GLU A 33 -21.22 20.68 13.00
CA GLU A 33 -22.38 20.19 12.25
C GLU A 33 -22.59 18.69 12.49
N GLN A 34 -23.61 18.38 13.29
CA GLN A 34 -24.20 17.04 13.39
C GLN A 34 -25.07 16.79 12.16
N PRO A 35 -24.97 15.63 11.49
CA PRO A 35 -26.09 15.08 10.76
C PRO A 35 -26.85 14.08 11.63
N THR A 36 -28.12 14.41 11.81
CA THR A 36 -29.22 13.61 12.33
C THR A 36 -29.22 12.16 11.82
N ALA A 37 -29.40 11.24 12.76
CA ALA A 37 -29.64 9.83 12.53
C ALA A 37 -30.90 9.61 11.66
N GLN A 38 -30.72 9.03 10.47
CA GLN A 38 -31.79 8.35 9.75
C GLN A 38 -31.81 6.89 10.17
N GLN A 39 -32.93 6.52 10.79
CA GLN A 39 -33.32 5.16 11.12
C GLN A 39 -33.45 4.34 9.83
N ILE A 40 -32.58 3.33 9.68
CA ILE A 40 -32.74 2.31 8.64
C ILE A 40 -33.44 1.12 9.29
N SER A 41 -34.66 0.85 8.83
CA SER A 41 -35.42 -0.36 9.15
C SER A 41 -34.80 -1.57 8.44
N PRO A 42 -34.79 -2.77 9.05
CA PRO A 42 -34.33 -3.99 8.39
C PRO A 42 -35.52 -4.68 7.71
N ALA A 43 -35.46 -4.85 6.38
CA ALA A 43 -36.38 -5.74 5.68
C ALA A 43 -35.74 -6.29 4.41
N LEU A 44 -36.05 -7.56 4.14
CA LEU A 44 -35.85 -8.35 2.92
C LEU A 44 -34.57 -9.18 2.84
N MET A 45 -34.68 -10.36 3.47
CA MET A 45 -34.23 -11.61 2.86
C MET A 45 -34.86 -11.78 1.46
N VAL A 46 -34.02 -12.01 0.45
CA VAL A 46 -34.32 -12.70 -0.82
C VAL A 46 -32.98 -13.35 -1.21
N SER A 47 -32.76 -14.65 -0.95
CA SER A 47 -33.15 -15.81 -1.75
C SER A 47 -32.57 -15.80 -3.17
N ASP A 48 -31.52 -16.61 -3.34
CA ASP A 48 -31.18 -17.45 -4.48
C ASP A 48 -31.37 -16.95 -5.93
N GLY A 49 -30.23 -16.87 -6.63
CA GLY A 49 -30.00 -17.61 -7.86
C GLY A 49 -30.74 -17.16 -9.12
N GLU A 50 -30.03 -16.50 -10.03
CA GLU A 50 -30.36 -16.53 -11.46
C GLU A 50 -29.13 -16.14 -12.30
N GLN A 51 -28.51 -17.16 -12.90
CA GLN A 51 -28.39 -17.36 -14.34
C GLN A 51 -27.60 -16.29 -15.10
N ALA A 52 -26.38 -16.68 -15.48
CA ALA A 52 -25.59 -16.05 -16.52
C ALA A 52 -26.35 -16.10 -17.85
N GLN A 53 -27.01 -15.00 -18.21
CA GLN A 53 -27.41 -14.76 -19.59
C GLN A 53 -26.22 -14.18 -20.36
N THR A 54 -25.54 -15.08 -21.06
CA THR A 54 -24.69 -14.77 -22.21
C THR A 54 -25.54 -14.09 -23.28
N SER A 55 -25.51 -12.75 -23.29
CA SER A 55 -26.02 -11.96 -24.41
C SER A 55 -25.09 -12.14 -25.62
N GLN A 56 -25.45 -13.07 -26.51
CA GLN A 56 -24.96 -13.09 -27.89
C GLN A 56 -25.50 -11.83 -28.58
N LEU A 57 -24.66 -10.81 -28.70
CA LEU A 57 -24.89 -9.69 -29.60
C LEU A 57 -24.64 -10.16 -31.03
N LEU A 58 -25.73 -10.56 -31.68
CA LEU A 58 -25.83 -10.79 -33.11
C LEU A 58 -25.57 -9.45 -33.83
N LEU A 59 -24.33 -9.22 -34.29
CA LEU A 59 -24.01 -8.09 -35.16
C LEU A 59 -24.69 -8.32 -36.52
N GLN A 60 -25.83 -7.67 -36.67
CA GLN A 60 -26.58 -7.54 -37.90
C GLN A 60 -25.78 -6.64 -38.86
N GLU A 61 -25.16 -7.23 -39.88
CA GLU A 61 -24.48 -6.48 -40.95
C GLU A 61 -25.51 -5.68 -41.75
N GLY A 62 -25.59 -4.38 -41.49
CA GLY A 62 -26.34 -3.44 -42.30
C GLY A 62 -25.60 -3.10 -43.60
N PRO A 63 -26.32 -2.84 -44.71
CA PRO A 63 -25.71 -2.52 -45.99
C PRO A 63 -24.94 -1.19 -45.94
N ILE A 64 -23.72 -1.22 -46.46
CA ILE A 64 -22.80 -0.08 -46.57
C ILE A 64 -23.45 0.99 -47.45
N PRO A 65 -23.61 2.25 -46.97
CA PRO A 65 -24.11 3.32 -47.83
C PRO A 65 -23.09 3.65 -48.92
N ALA A 66 -23.54 3.60 -50.17
CA ALA A 66 -22.76 3.99 -51.33
C ALA A 66 -22.35 5.46 -51.23
N PHE A 67 -21.04 5.71 -51.24
CA PHE A 67 -20.50 7.07 -51.31
C PHE A 67 -20.84 7.69 -52.68
N PRO A 68 -21.33 8.94 -52.73
CA PRO A 68 -21.54 9.63 -53.99
C PRO A 68 -20.19 9.94 -54.64
N ALA A 69 -20.04 9.52 -55.90
CA ALA A 69 -18.93 9.88 -56.75
C ALA A 69 -18.81 11.41 -56.84
N GLY A 70 -17.74 11.96 -56.27
CA GLY A 70 -17.37 13.37 -56.43
C GLY A 70 -16.94 13.66 -57.87
N PRO A 71 -17.12 14.90 -58.36
CA PRO A 71 -16.88 15.26 -59.75
C PRO A 71 -15.40 15.19 -60.12
N PRO A 72 -15.07 14.91 -61.40
CA PRO A 72 -13.70 14.95 -61.89
C PRO A 72 -13.20 16.40 -61.89
N ILE A 73 -12.14 16.66 -61.13
CA ILE A 73 -11.37 17.91 -61.24
C ILE A 73 -10.54 17.81 -62.53
N LEU A 74 -11.18 18.16 -63.65
CA LEU A 74 -10.50 18.46 -64.89
C LEU A 74 -10.09 19.94 -64.89
N GLU A 75 -8.77 20.14 -65.01
CA GLU A 75 -8.23 20.96 -66.09
C GLU A 75 -8.46 22.48 -66.02
N ALA A 76 -7.69 23.15 -65.16
CA ALA A 76 -7.40 24.59 -65.31
C ALA A 76 -6.09 24.97 -64.60
N ILE A 77 -4.94 24.49 -65.09
CA ILE A 77 -3.67 25.16 -64.82
C ILE A 77 -3.20 25.75 -66.13
N ALA A 78 -3.40 27.06 -66.19
CA ALA A 78 -3.00 27.95 -67.26
C ALA A 78 -1.53 27.77 -67.64
N ARG A 79 -1.33 27.67 -68.95
CA ARG A 79 -0.05 27.86 -69.63
C ARG A 79 0.52 29.23 -69.23
N GLN A 80 1.65 29.24 -68.53
CA GLN A 80 2.55 30.38 -68.53
C GLN A 80 3.69 30.13 -69.53
N PRO A 81 4.07 31.12 -70.36
CA PRO A 81 5.19 31.00 -71.27
C PRO A 81 6.50 31.10 -70.49
N LEU A 82 7.37 30.12 -70.70
CA LEU A 82 8.76 30.11 -70.26
C LEU A 82 9.52 31.25 -70.95
N LEU A 83 9.97 32.22 -70.16
CA LEU A 83 11.08 33.11 -70.55
C LEU A 83 12.37 32.33 -70.31
N GLU A 84 13.00 31.94 -71.41
CA GLU A 84 14.34 31.32 -71.46
C GLU A 84 15.39 32.35 -71.07
N SER A 85 15.68 32.43 -69.77
CA SER A 85 16.88 33.09 -69.24
C SER A 85 17.98 32.03 -69.14
N SER A 86 18.71 31.85 -70.24
CA SER A 86 19.89 30.98 -70.36
C SER A 86 21.04 31.50 -69.50
N SER A 87 20.96 31.32 -68.18
CA SER A 87 22.12 31.39 -67.28
C SER A 87 22.70 29.98 -67.16
N SER A 88 23.73 29.72 -67.98
CA SER A 88 24.58 28.53 -67.92
C SER A 88 25.42 28.59 -66.63
N GLN A 89 24.78 28.38 -65.49
CA GLN A 89 25.44 28.20 -64.21
C GLN A 89 25.78 26.72 -64.06
N SER A 90 27.03 26.41 -64.37
CA SER A 90 27.68 25.10 -64.22
C SER A 90 27.30 24.44 -62.87
N TYR A 91 26.40 23.45 -62.94
CA TYR A 91 26.05 22.59 -61.83
C TYR A 91 27.19 21.60 -61.57
N HIS A 92 28.10 21.96 -60.67
CA HIS A 92 28.85 20.98 -59.89
C HIS A 92 27.95 20.46 -58.75
N ASP A 93 26.85 19.78 -59.08
CA ASP A 93 26.16 18.94 -58.09
C ASP A 93 26.91 17.62 -58.02
N GLY A 94 27.89 17.55 -57.11
CA GLY A 94 28.44 16.26 -56.70
C GLY A 94 27.29 15.36 -56.19
N PRO A 95 27.41 14.03 -56.27
CA PRO A 95 26.34 13.14 -55.86
C PRO A 95 25.93 13.46 -54.41
N ASP A 96 24.71 13.99 -54.25
CA ASP A 96 24.11 14.35 -52.96
C ASP A 96 24.30 13.15 -52.02
N THR A 97 24.99 13.36 -50.90
CA THR A 97 25.27 12.23 -50.00
C THR A 97 23.96 11.74 -49.38
N ASP A 98 23.88 10.46 -49.03
CA ASP A 98 22.69 9.94 -48.32
C ASP A 98 22.39 10.72 -47.03
N GLN A 99 23.42 11.27 -46.39
CA GLN A 99 23.27 12.11 -45.21
C GLN A 99 22.61 13.45 -45.54
N GLN A 100 23.02 14.12 -46.61
CA GLN A 100 22.42 15.38 -47.05
C GLN A 100 20.96 15.18 -47.47
N ARG A 101 20.63 14.10 -48.20
CA ARG A 101 19.24 13.74 -48.50
C ARG A 101 18.41 13.50 -47.24
N LYS A 102 18.93 12.75 -46.27
CA LYS A 102 18.25 12.51 -44.97
C LYS A 102 18.06 13.81 -44.20
N ALA A 103 19.06 14.69 -44.17
CA ALA A 103 18.99 15.99 -43.50
C ALA A 103 17.93 16.89 -44.14
N ARG A 104 17.92 17.01 -45.48
CA ARG A 104 16.90 17.77 -46.23
C ARG A 104 15.49 17.23 -45.95
N ARG A 105 15.30 15.91 -45.96
CA ARG A 105 14.01 15.28 -45.66
C ARG A 105 13.56 15.54 -44.22
N ALA A 106 14.48 15.45 -43.26
CA ALA A 106 14.20 15.76 -41.86
C ALA A 106 13.83 17.24 -41.66
N GLN A 107 14.54 18.16 -42.33
CA GLN A 107 14.24 19.59 -42.29
C GLN A 107 12.86 19.89 -42.90
N ALA A 108 12.55 19.32 -44.07
CA ALA A 108 11.22 19.45 -44.67
C ALA A 108 10.13 18.90 -43.76
N GLN A 109 10.36 17.78 -43.07
CA GLN A 109 9.41 17.23 -42.10
C GLN A 109 9.22 18.14 -40.88
N ARG A 110 10.29 18.76 -40.38
CA ARG A 110 10.21 19.75 -39.29
C ARG A 110 9.36 20.95 -39.71
N LEU A 111 9.60 21.51 -40.89
CA LEU A 111 8.84 22.64 -41.41
C LEU A 111 7.36 22.27 -41.62
N ARG A 112 7.07 21.09 -42.16
CA ARG A 112 5.69 20.59 -42.28
C ARG A 112 5.01 20.45 -40.92
N ARG A 113 5.68 19.87 -39.92
CA ARG A 113 5.15 19.74 -38.56
C ARG A 113 4.93 21.09 -37.87
N ALA A 114 5.81 22.06 -38.12
CA ALA A 114 5.66 23.42 -37.60
C ALA A 114 4.47 24.16 -38.22
N ALA A 115 4.16 23.88 -39.49
CA ALA A 115 3.02 24.47 -40.20
C ALA A 115 1.66 23.79 -39.91
N GLN A 116 1.65 22.63 -39.24
CA GLN A 116 0.41 21.92 -38.92
C GLN A 116 -0.40 22.63 -37.83
N SER A 117 -1.72 22.67 -38.01
CA SER A 117 -2.62 23.15 -36.95
C SER A 117 -2.58 22.25 -35.72
N ALA A 118 -3.07 22.73 -34.57
CA ALA A 118 -3.20 21.91 -33.37
C ALA A 118 -4.07 20.67 -33.62
N GLU A 119 -5.18 20.84 -34.36
CA GLU A 119 -6.08 19.74 -34.73
C GLU A 119 -5.42 18.70 -35.62
N GLN A 120 -4.65 19.14 -36.63
CA GLN A 120 -3.90 18.21 -37.50
C GLN A 120 -2.85 17.43 -36.70
N ARG A 121 -2.15 18.09 -35.77
CA ARG A 121 -1.18 17.41 -34.89
C ARG A 121 -1.87 16.40 -33.98
N ALA A 122 -3.03 16.76 -33.42
CA ALA A 122 -3.83 15.85 -32.59
C ALA A 122 -4.34 14.65 -33.39
N ALA A 123 -4.82 14.86 -34.62
CA ALA A 123 -5.28 13.78 -35.50
C ALA A 123 -4.16 12.81 -35.87
N VAL A 124 -2.96 13.32 -36.22
CA VAL A 124 -1.78 12.48 -36.49
C VAL A 124 -1.37 11.70 -35.25
N ALA A 125 -1.31 12.34 -34.08
CA ALA A 125 -0.97 11.68 -32.82
C ALA A 125 -1.99 10.59 -32.44
N ALA A 126 -3.29 10.84 -32.66
CA ALA A 126 -4.35 9.87 -32.44
C ALA A 126 -4.22 8.66 -33.39
N ALA A 127 -3.92 8.90 -34.67
CA ALA A 127 -3.69 7.82 -35.64
C ALA A 127 -2.42 7.00 -35.33
N ASP A 128 -1.35 7.64 -34.85
CA ASP A 128 -0.15 6.95 -34.37
C ASP A 128 -0.47 6.10 -33.12
N ALA A 129 -1.19 6.67 -32.15
CA ALA A 129 -1.61 5.96 -30.94
C ALA A 129 -2.50 4.74 -31.27
N ALA A 130 -3.44 4.88 -32.21
CA ALA A 130 -4.29 3.78 -32.68
C ALA A 130 -3.46 2.67 -33.35
N ARG A 131 -2.49 3.02 -34.19
CA ARG A 131 -1.56 2.06 -34.81
C ARG A 131 -0.73 1.31 -33.76
N HIS A 132 -0.19 2.02 -32.77
CA HIS A 132 0.55 1.38 -31.68
C HIS A 132 -0.36 0.50 -30.79
N ALA A 133 -1.62 0.89 -30.57
CA ALA A 133 -2.58 0.06 -29.86
C ALA A 133 -2.89 -1.23 -30.63
N ALA A 134 -3.16 -1.14 -31.94
CA ALA A 134 -3.39 -2.29 -32.81
C ALA A 134 -2.17 -3.22 -32.88
N ALA A 135 -0.97 -2.66 -33.02
CA ALA A 135 0.27 -3.43 -33.02
C ALA A 135 0.49 -4.17 -31.69
N ARG A 136 0.21 -3.52 -30.54
CA ARG A 136 0.26 -4.16 -29.22
C ARG A 136 -0.79 -5.27 -29.08
N ALA A 137 -2.00 -5.06 -29.57
CA ALA A 137 -3.04 -6.10 -29.53
C ALA A 137 -2.67 -7.34 -30.37
N ALA A 138 -1.92 -7.15 -31.46
CA ALA A 138 -1.47 -8.24 -32.34
C ALA A 138 -0.18 -8.94 -31.88
N GLN A 139 0.53 -8.40 -30.89
CA GLN A 139 1.76 -8.99 -30.36
C GLN A 139 1.47 -10.28 -29.59
N SER A 140 2.32 -11.29 -29.78
CA SER A 140 2.26 -12.52 -28.97
C SER A 140 2.57 -12.23 -27.50
N ALA A 141 2.11 -13.12 -26.62
CA ALA A 141 2.41 -13.04 -25.19
C ALA A 141 3.92 -13.02 -24.91
N GLU A 142 4.72 -13.71 -25.73
CA GLU A 142 6.18 -13.73 -25.61
C GLU A 142 6.82 -12.38 -25.93
N LEU A 143 6.37 -11.70 -27.00
CA LEU A 143 6.85 -10.36 -27.33
C LEU A 143 6.44 -9.33 -26.26
N HIS A 144 5.24 -9.47 -25.70
CA HIS A 144 4.81 -8.66 -24.57
C HIS A 144 5.67 -8.89 -23.33
N ALA A 145 5.96 -10.15 -23.00
CA ALA A 145 6.81 -10.49 -21.87
C ALA A 145 8.25 -9.96 -22.06
N ALA A 146 8.81 -10.11 -23.25
CA ALA A 146 10.14 -9.59 -23.59
C ALA A 146 10.19 -8.06 -23.51
N ALA A 147 9.16 -7.37 -24.04
CA ALA A 147 9.06 -5.92 -23.94
C ALA A 147 8.94 -5.44 -22.49
N ALA A 148 8.10 -6.10 -21.68
CA ALA A 148 7.95 -5.79 -20.26
C ALA A 148 9.26 -6.02 -19.48
N ALA A 149 10.00 -7.08 -19.79
CA ALA A 149 11.31 -7.34 -19.20
C ALA A 149 12.34 -6.26 -19.58
N ALA A 150 12.37 -5.84 -20.85
CA ALA A 150 13.24 -4.77 -21.31
C ALA A 150 12.92 -3.42 -20.61
N SER A 151 11.63 -3.07 -20.50
CA SER A 151 11.21 -1.87 -19.75
C SER A 151 11.57 -1.96 -18.27
N ALA A 152 11.38 -3.12 -17.63
CA ALA A 152 11.77 -3.32 -16.23
C ALA A 152 13.29 -3.20 -16.03
N ALA A 153 14.09 -3.69 -16.96
CA ALA A 153 15.55 -3.56 -16.92
C ALA A 153 15.97 -2.09 -17.06
N GLN A 154 15.37 -1.34 -17.99
CA GLN A 154 15.62 0.08 -18.16
C GLN A 154 15.24 0.87 -16.90
N GLU A 155 14.07 0.61 -16.32
CA GLU A 155 13.66 1.24 -15.05
C GLU A 155 14.62 0.93 -13.90
N ALA A 156 15.18 -0.29 -13.87
CA ALA A 156 16.18 -0.65 -12.86
C ALA A 156 17.48 0.15 -13.05
N THR A 157 17.93 0.33 -14.29
CA THR A 157 19.09 1.18 -14.63
C THR A 157 18.83 2.65 -14.28
N ASP A 158 17.66 3.17 -14.63
CA ASP A 158 17.26 4.55 -14.31
C ASP A 158 17.24 4.77 -12.78
N ARG A 159 16.66 3.84 -12.01
CA ARG A 159 16.66 3.90 -10.55
C ARG A 159 18.05 3.78 -9.94
N ALA A 160 18.95 2.99 -10.54
CA ALA A 160 20.32 2.82 -10.06
C ALA A 160 21.18 4.06 -10.31
N THR A 161 20.91 4.78 -11.40
CA THR A 161 21.63 6.01 -11.78
C THR A 161 20.99 7.29 -11.23
N GLN A 162 19.80 7.17 -10.65
CA GLN A 162 19.05 8.30 -10.12
C GLN A 162 19.78 9.01 -8.97
N LEU A 163 19.86 10.34 -9.05
CA LEU A 163 20.41 11.16 -7.97
C LEU A 163 19.57 11.03 -6.70
N VAL A 164 20.22 11.16 -5.54
CA VAL A 164 19.57 11.04 -4.22
C VAL A 164 18.35 11.95 -4.08
N GLU A 165 18.45 13.21 -4.54
CA GLU A 165 17.34 14.17 -4.47
C GLU A 165 16.16 13.79 -5.38
N GLN A 166 16.44 13.28 -6.58
CA GLN A 166 15.39 12.78 -7.46
C GLN A 166 14.69 11.55 -6.85
N ARG A 167 15.46 10.66 -6.20
CA ARG A 167 14.92 9.49 -5.49
C ARG A 167 14.03 9.91 -4.31
N LYS A 168 14.46 10.90 -3.52
CA LYS A 168 13.66 11.47 -2.42
C LYS A 168 12.36 12.07 -2.94
N ALA A 169 12.42 12.89 -4.00
CA ALA A 169 11.24 13.48 -4.63
C ALA A 169 10.27 12.41 -5.16
N ALA A 170 10.78 11.36 -5.82
CA ALA A 170 9.97 10.24 -6.30
C ALA A 170 9.29 9.47 -5.14
N LEU A 171 10.01 9.24 -4.04
CA LEU A 171 9.45 8.60 -2.84
C LEU A 171 8.39 9.47 -2.17
N ALA A 172 8.61 10.78 -2.08
CA ALA A 172 7.63 11.73 -1.54
C ALA A 172 6.35 11.74 -2.39
N ALA A 173 6.47 11.84 -3.72
CA ALA A 173 5.34 11.79 -4.63
C ALA A 173 4.60 10.45 -4.56
N HIS A 174 5.31 9.33 -4.39
CA HIS A 174 4.68 8.03 -4.18
C HIS A 174 3.95 7.95 -2.84
N ALA A 175 4.55 8.45 -1.75
CA ALA A 175 3.91 8.49 -0.43
C ALA A 175 2.63 9.33 -0.46
N GLU A 176 2.63 10.46 -1.16
CA GLU A 176 1.47 11.33 -1.30
C GLU A 176 0.33 10.63 -2.06
N ARG A 177 0.64 9.99 -3.20
CA ARG A 177 -0.36 9.18 -3.92
C ARG A 177 -0.94 8.06 -3.05
N GLN A 178 -0.14 7.43 -2.19
CA GLN A 178 -0.62 6.41 -1.26
C GLN A 178 -1.52 7.00 -0.16
N ARG A 179 -1.23 8.20 0.33
CA ARG A 179 -2.12 8.91 1.27
C ARG A 179 -3.47 9.20 0.63
N GLN A 180 -3.48 9.78 -0.57
CA GLN A 180 -4.72 10.08 -1.30
C GLN A 180 -5.54 8.82 -1.58
N ARG A 181 -4.89 7.73 -2.01
CA ARG A 181 -5.57 6.43 -2.21
C ARG A 181 -6.22 5.89 -0.93
N ARG A 182 -5.58 6.04 0.23
CA ARG A 182 -6.13 5.61 1.52
C ARG A 182 -7.25 6.51 2.01
N ALA A 183 -7.15 7.82 1.77
CA ALA A 183 -8.20 8.78 2.12
C ALA A 183 -9.49 8.52 1.35
N ASN A 184 -9.37 8.11 0.08
CA ASN A 184 -10.51 7.82 -0.79
C ASN A 184 -10.95 6.35 -0.75
N GLN A 185 -10.43 5.55 0.19
CA GLN A 185 -10.71 4.12 0.28
C GLN A 185 -12.06 3.88 0.94
N THR A 186 -12.90 3.02 0.35
CA THR A 186 -14.15 2.58 1.00
C THR A 186 -13.88 1.60 2.13
N GLU A 187 -14.82 1.43 3.06
CA GLU A 187 -14.63 0.51 4.19
C GLU A 187 -14.43 -0.94 3.73
N ASP A 188 -15.17 -1.41 2.72
CA ASP A 188 -14.99 -2.75 2.15
C ASP A 188 -13.58 -2.94 1.57
N GLN A 189 -13.09 -1.94 0.83
CA GLN A 189 -11.73 -1.96 0.31
C GLN A 189 -10.70 -1.96 1.43
N ARG A 190 -10.95 -1.25 2.53
CA ARG A 190 -10.07 -1.18 3.70
C ARG A 190 -10.02 -2.53 4.41
N VAL A 191 -11.18 -3.15 4.67
CA VAL A 191 -11.27 -4.48 5.29
C VAL A 191 -10.57 -5.53 4.43
N ALA A 192 -10.83 -5.53 3.11
CA ALA A 192 -10.15 -6.44 2.18
C ALA A 192 -8.63 -6.25 2.18
N ALA A 193 -8.15 -5.00 2.18
CA ALA A 193 -6.73 -4.69 2.24
C ALA A 193 -6.08 -5.13 3.56
N LEU A 194 -6.77 -4.96 4.69
CA LEU A 194 -6.33 -5.42 6.01
C LEU A 194 -6.28 -6.95 6.08
N ALA A 195 -7.29 -7.64 5.56
CA ALA A 195 -7.32 -9.10 5.49
C ALA A 195 -6.15 -9.65 4.64
N ALA A 196 -5.92 -9.06 3.46
CA ALA A 196 -4.79 -9.44 2.60
C ALA A 196 -3.43 -9.15 3.26
N ASN A 197 -3.31 -8.05 4.01
CA ASN A 197 -2.09 -7.75 4.77
C ASN A 197 -1.86 -8.78 5.88
N ALA A 198 -2.92 -9.13 6.64
CA ALA A 198 -2.85 -10.13 7.69
C ALA A 198 -2.45 -11.51 7.14
N ALA A 199 -2.99 -11.92 5.99
CA ALA A 199 -2.62 -13.15 5.31
C ALA A 199 -1.12 -13.17 4.94
N ARG A 200 -0.62 -12.12 4.27
CA ARG A 200 0.82 -11.99 3.94
C ARG A 200 1.71 -11.97 5.19
N GLN A 201 1.25 -11.37 6.29
CA GLN A 201 2.01 -11.39 7.54
C GLN A 201 2.07 -12.80 8.15
N ARG A 202 0.97 -13.56 8.10
CA ARG A 202 0.94 -14.96 8.57
C ARG A 202 1.92 -15.81 7.76
N GLU A 203 1.86 -15.71 6.43
CA GLU A 203 2.78 -16.39 5.51
C GLU A 203 4.24 -16.03 5.81
N ARG A 204 4.56 -14.73 5.92
CA ARG A 204 5.92 -14.28 6.27
C ARG A 204 6.38 -14.78 7.62
N ARG A 205 5.50 -14.94 8.61
CA ARG A 205 5.87 -15.48 9.94
C ARG A 205 6.10 -16.99 9.87
N ALA A 206 5.30 -17.71 9.09
CA ALA A 206 5.46 -19.14 8.88
C ALA A 206 6.80 -19.45 8.19
N ALA A 207 7.16 -18.67 7.17
CA ALA A 207 8.40 -18.82 6.39
C ALA A 207 9.70 -18.38 7.12
N ARG A 208 9.63 -17.82 8.34
CA ARG A 208 10.83 -17.39 9.08
C ARG A 208 11.67 -18.57 9.56
N THR A 209 12.98 -18.43 9.49
CA THR A 209 13.94 -19.33 10.15
C THR A 209 13.89 -19.15 11.68
N PRO A 210 14.33 -20.13 12.49
CA PRO A 210 14.37 -19.97 13.95
C PRO A 210 15.21 -18.75 14.40
N GLU A 211 16.31 -18.44 13.72
CA GLU A 211 17.15 -17.27 13.99
C GLU A 211 16.38 -15.97 13.76
N GLN A 212 15.66 -15.85 12.63
CA GLN A 212 14.82 -14.69 12.34
C GLN A 212 13.67 -14.53 13.33
N ARG A 213 13.14 -15.64 13.88
CA ARG A 213 12.12 -15.58 14.94
C ARG A 213 12.73 -15.09 16.26
N ALA A 214 13.91 -15.57 16.62
CA ALA A 214 14.63 -15.13 17.81
C ALA A 214 14.99 -13.64 17.74
N GLU A 215 15.51 -13.17 16.60
CA GLU A 215 15.82 -11.75 16.37
C GLU A 215 14.56 -10.88 16.47
N ALA A 216 13.45 -11.29 15.84
CA ALA A 216 12.19 -10.56 15.92
C ALA A 216 11.64 -10.50 17.36
N ALA A 217 11.79 -11.58 18.14
CA ALA A 217 11.39 -11.64 19.54
C ALA A 217 12.27 -10.72 20.41
N ALA A 218 13.59 -10.74 20.20
CA ALA A 218 14.54 -9.87 20.89
C ALA A 218 14.26 -8.39 20.59
N ALA A 219 14.05 -8.04 19.31
CA ALA A 219 13.70 -6.68 18.90
C ALA A 219 12.35 -6.23 19.50
N HIS A 220 11.37 -7.12 19.59
CA HIS A 220 10.11 -6.83 20.27
C HIS A 220 10.32 -6.59 21.77
N ALA A 221 11.08 -7.45 22.46
CA ALA A 221 11.39 -7.29 23.88
C ALA A 221 12.13 -5.97 24.16
N ALA A 222 13.10 -5.59 23.33
CA ALA A 222 13.82 -4.33 23.44
C ALA A 222 12.88 -3.11 23.31
N ARG A 223 11.97 -3.11 22.32
CA ARG A 223 10.95 -2.05 22.18
C ARG A 223 10.03 -1.97 23.39
N GLN A 224 9.63 -3.11 23.94
CA GLN A 224 8.80 -3.15 25.15
C GLN A 224 9.52 -2.59 26.37
N ARG A 225 10.81 -2.91 26.55
CA ARG A 225 11.65 -2.33 27.62
C ARG A 225 11.76 -0.81 27.47
N LYS A 226 12.08 -0.32 26.26
CA LYS A 226 12.15 1.11 25.97
C LYS A 226 10.83 1.83 26.27
N ARG A 227 9.70 1.25 25.86
CA ARG A 227 8.37 1.82 26.13
C ARG A 227 8.06 1.89 27.63
N ARG A 228 8.37 0.83 28.38
CA ARG A 228 8.17 0.81 29.84
C ARG A 228 9.08 1.79 30.58
N ALA A 229 10.32 1.97 30.12
CA ALA A 229 11.24 2.94 30.69
C ALA A 229 10.76 4.39 30.47
N ALA A 230 10.06 4.65 29.36
CA ALA A 230 9.50 5.96 29.03
C ALA A 230 8.08 6.20 29.60
N GLN A 231 7.47 5.23 30.29
CA GLN A 231 6.12 5.38 30.83
C GLN A 231 6.09 6.28 32.06
N THR A 232 5.08 7.15 32.14
CA THR A 232 4.79 7.90 33.37
C THR A 232 4.19 6.99 34.45
N ALA A 233 4.20 7.42 35.71
CA ALA A 233 3.63 6.66 36.82
C ALA A 233 2.13 6.39 36.61
N GLU A 234 1.37 7.37 36.10
CA GLU A 234 -0.05 7.23 35.77
C GLU A 234 -0.28 6.20 34.66
N GLN A 235 0.50 6.26 33.58
CA GLN A 235 0.41 5.28 32.48
C GLN A 235 0.75 3.87 32.95
N ARG A 236 1.71 3.74 33.88
CA ARG A 236 2.08 2.47 34.49
C ARG A 236 0.95 1.94 35.38
N ALA A 237 0.36 2.77 36.23
CA ALA A 237 -0.77 2.40 37.08
C ALA A 237 -1.98 1.96 36.24
N ALA A 238 -2.32 2.72 35.18
CA ALA A 238 -3.39 2.37 34.25
C ALA A 238 -3.09 1.04 33.52
N SER A 239 -1.85 0.82 33.08
CA SER A 239 -1.45 -0.44 32.43
C SER A 239 -1.60 -1.63 33.38
N LEU A 240 -1.15 -1.49 34.64
CA LEU A 240 -1.28 -2.54 35.66
C LEU A 240 -2.74 -2.82 36.03
N ALA A 241 -3.57 -1.79 36.15
CA ALA A 241 -5.00 -1.94 36.38
C ALA A 241 -5.69 -2.68 35.21
N ALA A 242 -5.34 -2.33 33.98
CA ALA A 242 -5.85 -3.01 32.79
C ALA A 242 -5.36 -4.46 32.69
N ASP A 243 -4.11 -4.74 33.05
CA ASP A 243 -3.58 -6.11 33.15
C ASP A 243 -4.34 -6.92 34.21
N ALA A 244 -4.55 -6.36 35.41
CA ALA A 244 -5.32 -7.00 36.48
C ALA A 244 -6.76 -7.30 36.05
N ALA A 245 -7.43 -6.37 35.37
CA ALA A 245 -8.77 -6.57 34.82
C ALA A 245 -8.80 -7.67 33.75
N ARG A 246 -7.82 -7.70 32.83
CA ARG A 246 -7.67 -8.78 31.84
C ARG A 246 -7.50 -10.14 32.51
N HIS A 247 -6.66 -10.23 33.54
CA HIS A 247 -6.48 -11.48 34.28
C HIS A 247 -7.72 -11.89 35.07
N ALA A 248 -8.47 -10.94 35.64
CA ALA A 248 -9.75 -11.22 36.28
C ALA A 248 -10.79 -11.75 35.28
N ALA A 249 -10.92 -11.10 34.11
CA ALA A 249 -11.82 -11.53 33.04
C ALA A 249 -11.44 -12.91 32.49
N ALA A 250 -10.14 -13.15 32.23
CA ALA A 250 -9.67 -14.45 31.76
C ALA A 250 -9.95 -15.59 32.76
N ARG A 251 -9.82 -15.30 34.07
CA ARG A 251 -10.19 -16.25 35.12
C ARG A 251 -11.69 -16.49 35.17
N ALA A 252 -12.52 -15.46 35.02
CA ALA A 252 -13.97 -15.61 34.95
C ALA A 252 -14.39 -16.46 33.75
N THR A 253 -13.83 -16.23 32.56
CA THR A 253 -14.11 -17.04 31.37
C THR A 253 -13.63 -18.48 31.52
N HIS A 254 -12.45 -18.68 32.11
CA HIS A 254 -11.92 -20.03 32.34
C HIS A 254 -12.73 -20.79 33.39
N SER A 255 -13.19 -20.12 34.44
CA SER A 255 -14.10 -20.67 35.45
C SER A 255 -15.46 -21.06 34.86
N LEU A 256 -15.98 -20.30 33.89
CA LEU A 256 -17.22 -20.64 33.18
C LEU A 256 -17.05 -21.84 32.24
N GLN A 257 -15.91 -21.97 31.56
CA GLN A 257 -15.61 -23.10 30.68
C GLN A 257 -15.28 -24.38 31.43
N ASN A 258 -14.67 -24.27 32.62
CA ASN A 258 -14.32 -25.40 33.48
C ASN A 258 -15.27 -25.55 34.67
N ARG A 259 -16.48 -25.00 34.60
CA ARG A 259 -17.50 -25.22 35.63
C ARG A 259 -17.86 -26.71 35.58
N PRO A 260 -17.59 -27.52 36.63
CA PRO A 260 -17.98 -28.91 36.62
C PRO A 260 -19.52 -28.98 36.52
N GLU A 261 -20.03 -29.73 35.55
CA GLU A 261 -21.47 -29.93 35.33
C GLU A 261 -22.16 -30.72 36.47
N ASP A 262 -21.41 -31.16 37.49
CA ASP A 262 -21.88 -32.02 38.59
C ASP A 262 -22.67 -31.30 39.71
N GLN A 263 -22.99 -30.01 39.58
CA GLN A 263 -23.83 -29.29 40.58
C GLN A 263 -25.16 -28.76 40.01
N ALA A 264 -25.63 -29.33 38.90
CA ALA A 264 -27.01 -29.15 38.44
C ALA A 264 -27.87 -30.40 38.71
N GLN A 265 -27.70 -31.03 39.87
CA GLN A 265 -28.78 -31.80 40.47
C GLN A 265 -29.50 -30.83 41.43
N PRO A 266 -30.70 -30.34 41.12
CA PRO A 266 -31.57 -29.78 42.15
C PRO A 266 -31.92 -30.94 43.07
N SER A 267 -31.15 -31.12 44.15
CA SER A 267 -31.57 -31.97 45.25
C SER A 267 -32.81 -31.32 45.86
N LEU A 268 -33.96 -31.67 45.32
CA LEU A 268 -35.28 -31.64 45.97
C LEU A 268 -35.27 -32.62 47.15
N SER A 269 -34.29 -32.52 48.05
CA SER A 269 -34.36 -33.16 49.35
C SER A 269 -35.22 -32.24 50.21
N LEU A 270 -36.50 -32.61 50.34
CA LEU A 270 -37.37 -32.07 51.36
C LEU A 270 -36.63 -32.03 52.71
N PRO A 271 -36.71 -30.93 53.48
CA PRO A 271 -36.21 -30.94 54.84
C PRO A 271 -37.04 -31.96 55.64
N GLN A 272 -36.41 -33.06 56.04
CA GLN A 272 -36.93 -33.94 57.07
C GLN A 272 -37.09 -33.11 58.36
N PRO A 273 -38.22 -33.22 59.09
CA PRO A 273 -38.39 -32.53 60.35
C PRO A 273 -37.35 -33.05 61.35
N VAL A 274 -36.50 -32.14 61.82
CA VAL A 274 -35.53 -32.38 62.88
C VAL A 274 -36.25 -32.83 64.14
N ALA A 275 -35.93 -34.04 64.58
CA ALA A 275 -36.27 -34.54 65.89
C ALA A 275 -35.66 -33.62 66.96
N VAL A 276 -36.47 -33.36 67.98
CA VAL A 276 -36.17 -32.62 69.20
C VAL A 276 -34.85 -33.09 69.79
N LEU A 277 -33.84 -32.21 69.81
CA LEU A 277 -32.59 -32.42 70.56
C LEU A 277 -32.77 -31.87 71.98
N ASP A 278 -32.55 -32.78 72.92
CA ASP A 278 -32.50 -32.63 74.36
C ASP A 278 -31.33 -31.71 74.81
N PRO A 279 -31.57 -30.64 75.58
CA PRO A 279 -30.52 -29.74 76.05
C PRO A 279 -29.91 -30.23 77.36
N SER A 280 -29.13 -31.31 77.33
CA SER A 280 -28.33 -31.75 78.48
C SER A 280 -27.09 -32.54 78.04
N ASP A 281 -26.17 -31.88 77.33
CA ASP A 281 -24.79 -32.38 77.30
C ASP A 281 -23.77 -31.24 77.10
N PRO A 282 -23.08 -30.79 78.15
CA PRO A 282 -21.94 -29.89 78.05
C PRO A 282 -20.64 -30.70 78.18
N SER A 283 -19.95 -30.96 77.08
CA SER A 283 -18.48 -31.05 76.97
C SER A 283 -18.09 -31.69 75.63
N GLU A 284 -17.32 -30.98 74.79
CA GLU A 284 -15.94 -31.39 74.43
C GLU A 284 -15.31 -30.34 73.48
N PRO A 285 -14.04 -29.95 73.69
CA PRO A 285 -13.41 -28.86 72.97
C PRO A 285 -12.80 -29.26 71.62
N LEU A 286 -12.90 -28.33 70.68
CA LEU A 286 -12.27 -28.33 69.36
C LEU A 286 -10.74 -28.52 69.43
N THR A 287 -10.23 -29.61 68.85
CA THR A 287 -8.81 -29.73 68.50
C THR A 287 -8.59 -29.24 67.07
N LEU A 288 -8.01 -28.04 66.94
CA LEU A 288 -7.44 -27.51 65.70
C LEU A 288 -6.12 -28.23 65.41
N ASP A 289 -6.13 -29.13 64.43
CA ASP A 289 -4.92 -29.78 63.91
C ASP A 289 -4.24 -28.85 62.89
N LEU A 290 -3.17 -28.19 63.32
CA LEU A 290 -2.33 -27.32 62.49
C LEU A 290 -1.26 -28.18 61.79
N SER A 291 -1.64 -28.76 60.65
CA SER A 291 -0.71 -29.50 59.79
C SER A 291 0.24 -28.54 59.05
N VAL A 292 1.50 -28.52 59.49
CA VAL A 292 2.61 -27.75 58.91
C VAL A 292 3.14 -28.48 57.67
N PRO A 293 3.19 -27.87 56.47
CA PRO A 293 3.81 -28.51 55.31
C PRO A 293 5.36 -28.49 55.39
N PRO A 294 6.05 -29.52 54.86
CA PRO A 294 7.50 -29.63 54.94
C PRO A 294 8.23 -28.64 54.04
N GLN A 295 9.34 -28.11 54.55
CA GLN A 295 10.27 -27.25 53.83
C GLN A 295 10.97 -27.97 52.68
N VAL A 296 10.94 -27.36 51.50
CA VAL A 296 11.68 -27.78 50.30
C VAL A 296 13.12 -27.26 50.40
N GLN A 297 14.12 -28.15 50.40
CA GLN A 297 15.52 -27.74 50.33
C GLN A 297 15.97 -27.46 48.88
N PRO A 298 16.84 -26.46 48.64
CA PRO A 298 17.39 -26.19 47.32
C PRO A 298 18.53 -27.17 46.95
N LEU A 299 18.35 -27.87 45.82
CA LEU A 299 19.40 -28.64 45.16
C LEU A 299 20.53 -27.71 44.68
N HIS A 300 21.73 -27.94 45.18
CA HIS A 300 22.96 -27.38 44.64
C HIS A 300 23.32 -28.13 43.35
N ASN A 301 23.42 -27.42 42.23
CA ASN A 301 24.02 -27.92 41.00
C ASN A 301 25.54 -27.80 41.08
N ILE A 302 26.22 -28.89 40.72
CA ILE A 302 27.64 -28.93 40.32
C ILE A 302 27.69 -28.76 38.80
#